data_AF-A0A1H3WBE0-F1
#
_entry.id   AF-A0A1H3WBE0-F1
#
_cell.length_a   1.000
_cell.length_b   1.000
_cell.length_c   1.000
_cell.angle_alpha   90.00
_cell.angle_beta   90.00
_cell.angle_gamma   90.00
#
_symmetry.space_group_name_H-M   'P 1'
#
loop_
_entity.id
_entity.type
_entity.pdbx_description
1 polymer ?
#
loop_
_entity_poly.entity_id
_entity_poly.type
_entity_poly.pdbx_seq_one_letter_code
_entity_poly.pdbx_strand_id
1 'polypeptide(L)'
;MPASILASLLVTIIFEMSYVYNWWTVQKAIAQWGHITSIPLVYGAFLIGTIWILRYTFDKGFKFYIIANAIVDAIYAFIGLNILIYLGIYRLENMGNLGDILFNDLFGANCVSLSKMARHNYEKRVRKKVMIF
;
A
#
# COMPACT_ATOMS: atom_id res chain seq x y z
N MET A 1 20.25 -2.56 -7.73
CA MET A 1 20.28 -3.59 -6.68
C MET A 1 19.26 -4.66 -7.06
N PRO A 2 19.66 -5.89 -7.41
CA PRO A 2 18.72 -6.94 -7.86
C PRO A 2 17.56 -7.20 -6.88
N ALA A 3 17.81 -7.03 -5.58
CA ALA A 3 16.81 -7.19 -4.53
C ALA A 3 15.57 -6.28 -4.69
N SER A 4 15.72 -5.03 -5.17
CA SER A 4 14.58 -4.12 -5.34
C SER A 4 13.67 -4.52 -6.50
N ILE A 5 14.24 -5.12 -7.54
CA ILE A 5 13.50 -5.66 -8.68
C ILE A 5 12.70 -6.88 -8.22
N LEU A 6 13.34 -7.78 -7.46
CA LEU A 6 12.66 -8.94 -6.86
C LEU A 6 11.51 -8.52 -5.95
N ALA A 7 11.72 -7.52 -5.09
CA ALA A 7 10.66 -6.97 -4.24
C ALA A 7 9.49 -6.41 -5.08
N SER A 8 9.79 -5.70 -6.16
CA SER A 8 8.75 -5.14 -7.05
C SER A 8 7.96 -6.22 -7.79
N LEU A 9 8.62 -7.33 -8.14
CA LEU A 9 7.94 -8.51 -8.71
C LEU A 9 7.01 -9.17 -7.69
N LEU A 10 7.46 -9.35 -6.44
CA LEU A 10 6.59 -9.87 -5.36
C LEU A 10 5.37 -8.99 -5.14
N VAL A 11 5.55 -7.67 -5.11
CA VAL A 11 4.43 -6.71 -5.01
C VAL A 11 3.51 -6.83 -6.22
N THR A 12 4.03 -7.03 -7.43
CA THR A 12 3.20 -7.24 -8.63
C THR A 12 2.29 -8.46 -8.47
N ILE A 13 2.82 -9.58 -7.99
CA ILE A 13 2.04 -10.81 -7.72
C ILE A 13 0.94 -10.52 -6.69
N ILE A 14 1.22 -9.73 -5.66
CA ILE A 14 0.22 -9.32 -4.66
C ILE A 14 -0.89 -8.45 -5.27
N PHE A 15 -0.55 -7.56 -6.21
CA PHE A 15 -1.55 -6.79 -6.94
C PHE A 15 -2.45 -7.69 -7.81
N GLU A 16 -1.88 -8.68 -8.47
CA GLU A 16 -2.66 -9.66 -9.25
C GLU A 16 -3.58 -10.50 -8.34
N MET A 17 -3.06 -10.98 -7.20
CA MET A 17 -3.89 -11.67 -6.20
C MET A 17 -5.01 -10.76 -5.68
N SER A 18 -4.70 -9.51 -5.37
CA SER A 18 -5.70 -8.54 -4.94
C SER A 18 -6.80 -8.35 -5.98
N TYR A 19 -6.45 -8.34 -7.27
CA TYR A 19 -7.43 -8.24 -8.35
C TYR A 19 -8.33 -9.48 -8.40
N VAL A 20 -7.76 -10.69 -8.31
CA VAL A 20 -8.53 -11.94 -8.31
C VAL A 20 -9.44 -12.05 -7.09
N TYR A 21 -8.97 -11.64 -5.91
CA TYR A 21 -9.70 -11.72 -4.65
C TYR A 21 -10.50 -10.45 -4.32
N ASN A 22 -10.52 -9.44 -5.21
CA ASN A 22 -11.20 -8.16 -5.02
C ASN A 22 -10.88 -7.48 -3.68
N TRP A 23 -9.61 -7.43 -3.26
CA TRP A 23 -9.23 -6.73 -2.01
C TRP A 23 -9.33 -5.21 -2.14
N TRP A 24 -8.95 -4.69 -3.30
CA TRP A 24 -9.16 -3.30 -3.69
C TRP A 24 -9.36 -3.18 -5.20
N THR A 25 -10.11 -2.14 -5.59
CA THR A 25 -10.46 -1.87 -6.98
C THR A 25 -9.83 -0.55 -7.41
N VAL A 26 -9.08 -0.57 -8.51
CA VAL A 26 -8.48 0.63 -9.10
C VAL A 26 -9.50 1.28 -10.03
N GLN A 27 -10.04 2.44 -9.65
CA GLN A 27 -11.08 3.12 -10.42
C GLN A 27 -10.53 3.95 -11.57
N LYS A 28 -9.30 4.46 -11.45
CA LYS A 28 -8.65 5.29 -12.46
C LYS A 28 -7.29 4.68 -12.81
N ALA A 29 -7.21 4.05 -13.97
CA ALA A 29 -5.98 3.52 -14.51
C ALA A 29 -5.46 4.44 -15.63
N ILE A 30 -4.15 4.72 -15.62
CA ILE A 30 -3.50 5.52 -16.68
C ILE A 30 -3.35 4.69 -17.96
N ALA A 31 -3.20 3.36 -17.83
CA ALA A 31 -3.08 2.41 -18.92
C ALA A 31 -4.24 1.41 -18.91
N GLN A 32 -4.58 0.82 -20.05
CA GLN A 32 -5.71 -0.11 -20.19
C GLN A 32 -5.64 -1.31 -19.22
N TRP A 33 -4.44 -1.81 -18.93
CA TRP A 33 -4.15 -2.89 -17.95
C TRP A 33 -3.78 -2.39 -16.54
N GLY A 34 -3.72 -1.07 -16.33
CA GLY A 34 -3.32 -0.48 -15.06
C GLY A 34 -4.33 -0.67 -13.92
N HIS A 35 -5.48 -1.29 -14.20
CA HIS A 35 -6.49 -1.64 -13.23
C HIS A 35 -6.17 -2.95 -12.48
N ILE A 36 -5.32 -3.81 -13.06
CA ILE A 36 -4.86 -5.07 -12.45
C ILE A 36 -3.64 -4.77 -11.56
N THR A 37 -2.62 -4.14 -12.14
CA THR A 37 -1.41 -3.73 -11.44
C THR A 37 -1.18 -2.24 -11.66
N SER A 38 -1.02 -1.50 -10.57
CA SER A 38 -0.72 -0.08 -10.65
C SER A 38 0.76 0.14 -10.93
N ILE A 39 1.14 0.05 -12.20
CA ILE A 39 2.53 0.18 -12.68
C ILE A 39 3.24 1.42 -12.11
N PRO A 40 2.66 2.64 -12.09
CA PRO A 40 3.33 3.82 -11.55
C PRO A 40 3.63 3.71 -10.05
N LEU A 41 2.82 2.94 -9.33
CA LEU A 41 3.01 2.72 -7.90
C LEU A 41 4.11 1.68 -7.65
N VAL A 42 4.04 0.53 -8.32
CA VAL A 42 4.96 -0.61 -8.10
C VAL A 42 6.34 -0.34 -8.70
N TYR A 43 6.41 0.02 -9.98
CA TYR A 43 7.67 0.23 -10.69
C TYR A 43 8.16 1.69 -10.66
N GLY A 44 7.36 2.61 -10.13
CA GLY A 44 7.76 3.98 -9.86
C GLY A 44 8.09 4.17 -8.39
N ALA A 45 7.09 4.61 -7.61
CA ALA A 45 7.28 5.03 -6.23
C ALA A 45 7.90 3.93 -5.34
N PHE A 46 7.39 2.70 -5.42
CA PHE A 46 7.87 1.59 -4.59
C PHE A 46 9.28 1.15 -4.99
N LEU A 47 9.54 0.91 -6.28
CA LEU A 47 10.87 0.50 -6.76
C LEU A 47 11.94 1.55 -6.43
N ILE A 48 11.67 2.82 -6.71
CA ILE A 48 12.60 3.92 -6.40
C ILE A 48 12.80 4.04 -4.89
N GLY A 49 11.71 4.01 -4.10
CA GLY A 49 11.77 4.06 -2.64
C GLY A 49 12.63 2.93 -2.07
N THR A 50 12.42 1.70 -2.55
CA THR A 50 13.18 0.52 -2.13
C THR A 50 14.67 0.66 -2.48
N ILE A 51 15.00 1.18 -3.67
CA ILE A 51 16.40 1.44 -4.05
C ILE A 51 17.04 2.45 -3.10
N TRP A 52 16.32 3.51 -2.74
CA TRP A 52 16.82 4.54 -1.82
C TRP A 52 17.04 3.98 -0.42
N ILE A 53 16.05 3.27 0.13
CA ILE A 53 16.16 2.63 1.45
C ILE A 53 17.39 1.72 1.47
N LEU A 54 17.48 0.77 0.54
CA LEU A 54 18.60 -0.16 0.47
C LEU A 54 19.94 0.58 0.33
N ARG A 55 20.02 1.62 -0.51
CA ARG A 55 21.25 2.40 -0.68
C ARG A 55 21.71 3.09 0.60
N TYR A 56 20.81 3.62 1.42
CA TYR A 56 21.20 4.30 2.67
C TYR A 56 21.38 3.38 3.87
N THR A 57 20.85 2.16 3.82
CA THR A 57 20.89 1.22 4.94
C THR A 57 21.90 0.09 4.75
N PHE A 58 22.38 -0.17 3.52
CA PHE A 58 23.29 -1.27 3.22
C PHE A 58 24.55 -1.26 4.10
N ASP A 59 25.18 -0.10 4.26
CA ASP A 59 26.43 0.05 5.04
C ASP A 59 26.20 0.20 6.56
N LYS A 60 24.96 0.43 6.99
CA LYS A 60 24.61 0.71 8.40
C LYS A 60 24.12 -0.53 9.17
N GLY A 61 23.84 -1.61 8.46
CA GLY A 61 23.39 -2.88 9.03
C GLY A 61 21.87 -3.10 8.98
N PHE A 62 21.46 -4.35 9.16
CA PHE A 62 20.09 -4.82 8.89
C PHE A 62 19.01 -4.17 9.78
N LYS A 63 19.35 -3.77 11.01
CA LYS A 63 18.38 -3.10 11.91
C LYS A 63 17.92 -1.75 11.36
N PHE A 64 18.82 -0.98 10.73
CA PHE A 64 18.46 0.29 10.10
C PHE A 64 17.61 0.09 8.86
N TYR A 65 17.83 -1.00 8.13
CA TYR A 65 16.95 -1.40 7.02
C TYR A 65 15.52 -1.63 7.51
N ILE A 66 15.33 -2.45 8.55
CA ILE A 66 13.99 -2.72 9.11
C ILE A 66 13.30 -1.42 9.52
N ILE A 67 14.00 -0.54 10.25
CA ILE A 67 13.41 0.71 10.74
C ILE A 67 13.05 1.65 9.58
N ALA A 68 13.96 1.85 8.62
CA ALA A 68 13.71 2.72 7.48
C ALA A 68 12.55 2.19 6.62
N ASN A 69 12.51 0.87 6.39
CA ASN A 69 11.43 0.23 5.65
C ASN A 69 10.09 0.40 6.37
N ALA A 70 10.03 0.11 7.67
CA ALA A 70 8.82 0.28 8.47
C ALA A 70 8.32 1.73 8.52
N ILE A 71 9.23 2.72 8.57
CA ILE A 71 8.85 4.14 8.54
C ILE A 71 8.21 4.51 7.20
N VAL A 72 8.85 4.12 6.09
CA VAL A 72 8.33 4.44 4.76
C VAL A 72 6.99 3.74 4.51
N ASP A 73 6.87 2.48 4.93
CA ASP A 73 5.62 1.72 4.83
C ASP A 73 4.51 2.33 5.69
N ALA A 74 4.82 2.80 6.91
CA ALA A 74 3.87 3.52 7.74
C ALA A 74 3.42 4.83 7.09
N ILE A 75 4.36 5.61 6.53
CA ILE A 75 4.04 6.85 5.79
C ILE A 75 3.10 6.53 4.62
N TYR A 76 3.39 5.49 3.85
CA TYR A 76 2.56 5.07 2.74
C TYR A 76 1.16 4.63 3.20
N ALA A 77 1.07 3.81 4.25
CA ALA A 77 -0.20 3.31 4.77
C ALA A 77 -1.11 4.43 5.35
N PHE A 78 -0.55 5.39 6.08
CA PHE A 78 -1.33 6.45 6.73
C PHE A 78 -1.53 7.69 5.84
N ILE A 79 -0.58 8.03 4.98
CA ILE A 79 -0.64 9.25 4.16
C ILE A 79 -0.92 8.89 2.71
N GLY A 80 -0.06 8.08 2.09
CA GLY A 80 -0.14 7.74 0.67
C GLY A 80 -1.47 7.10 0.27
N LEU A 81 -1.89 6.07 1.00
CA LEU A 81 -3.13 5.34 0.75
C LEU A 81 -4.37 6.24 0.89
N ASN A 82 -4.37 7.14 1.88
CA ASN A 82 -5.48 8.07 2.08
C ASN A 82 -5.57 9.10 0.95
N ILE A 83 -4.44 9.60 0.44
CA ILE A 83 -4.40 10.49 -0.72
C ILE A 83 -4.97 9.78 -1.96
N LEU A 84 -4.50 8.57 -2.23
CA LEU A 84 -4.93 7.78 -3.38
C LEU A 84 -6.45 7.52 -3.40
N ILE A 85 -7.04 7.36 -2.22
CA ILE A 85 -8.47 7.09 -2.07
C ILE A 85 -9.29 8.37 -2.09
N TYR A 86 -8.77 9.44 -1.50
CA TYR A 86 -9.35 10.78 -1.62
C TYR A 86 -9.45 11.24 -3.08
N LEU A 87 -8.41 10.95 -3.89
CA LEU A 87 -8.40 11.22 -5.33
C LEU A 87 -9.32 10.27 -6.14
N GLY A 88 -9.91 9.26 -5.48
CA GLY A 88 -10.77 8.25 -6.12
C GLY A 88 -10.01 7.34 -7.08
N ILE A 89 -8.70 7.14 -6.87
CA ILE A 89 -7.89 6.21 -7.68
C ILE A 89 -8.11 4.77 -7.21
N TYR A 90 -8.25 4.58 -5.90
CA TYR A 90 -8.52 3.28 -5.29
C TYR A 90 -9.81 3.29 -4.48
N ARG A 91 -10.48 2.15 -4.45
CA ARG A 91 -11.54 1.81 -3.51
C ARG A 91 -11.14 0.53 -2.79
N LEU A 92 -11.09 0.57 -1.46
CA LEU A 92 -10.92 -0.65 -0.67
C LEU A 92 -12.28 -1.33 -0.58
N GLU A 93 -12.29 -2.62 -0.87
CA GLU A 93 -13.49 -3.44 -0.74
C GLU A 93 -13.38 -4.30 0.51
N ASN A 94 -13.33 -5.62 0.36
CA ASN A 94 -13.26 -6.54 1.48
C ASN A 94 -11.96 -7.34 1.43
N MET A 95 -10.96 -6.78 2.09
CA MET A 95 -9.67 -7.45 2.27
C MET A 95 -9.80 -8.41 3.47
N GLY A 96 -9.88 -9.71 3.17
CA GLY A 96 -9.98 -10.78 4.16
C GLY A 96 -8.67 -11.04 4.90
N ASN A 97 -8.69 -11.92 5.91
CA ASN A 97 -7.53 -12.22 6.77
C ASN A 97 -6.25 -12.60 5.99
N LEU A 98 -6.38 -13.31 4.87
CA LEU A 98 -5.23 -13.66 4.03
C LEU A 98 -4.59 -12.44 3.38
N GLY A 99 -5.38 -11.49 2.89
CA GLY A 99 -4.86 -10.24 2.34
C GLY A 99 -4.19 -9.40 3.41
N ASP A 100 -4.76 -9.37 4.62
CA ASP A 100 -4.16 -8.64 5.75
C ASP A 100 -2.84 -9.25 6.19
N ILE A 101 -2.73 -10.58 6.27
CA ILE A 101 -1.48 -11.26 6.61
C ILE A 101 -0.43 -11.01 5.52
N LEU A 102 -0.76 -11.29 4.25
CA LEU A 102 0.17 -11.15 3.14
C LEU A 102 0.66 -9.70 2.96
N PHE A 103 -0.21 -8.72 3.20
CA PHE A 103 0.16 -7.31 3.09
C PHE A 103 0.91 -6.81 4.33
N ASN A 104 0.51 -7.21 5.55
CA ASN A 104 1.22 -6.79 6.77
C ASN A 104 2.60 -7.45 6.90
N ASP A 105 2.76 -8.70 6.43
CA ASP A 105 4.04 -9.40 6.46
C ASP A 105 5.04 -8.84 5.43
N LEU A 106 4.55 -8.35 4.29
CA LEU A 106 5.40 -7.77 3.25
C LEU A 106 5.77 -6.30 3.52
N PHE A 107 4.85 -5.52 4.10
CA PHE A 107 5.03 -4.08 4.39
C PHE A 107 5.28 -3.78 5.88
N GLY A 108 5.55 -4.82 6.68
CA GLY A 108 6.13 -4.69 8.01
C GLY A 108 5.39 -3.75 8.97
N ALA A 109 4.09 -3.96 9.20
CA ALA A 109 3.36 -3.50 10.38
C ALA A 109 1.86 -3.80 10.25
N ASN A 110 1.15 -3.94 11.38
CA ASN A 110 -0.31 -3.84 11.51
C ASN A 110 -0.90 -2.46 11.06
N CYS A 111 -0.15 -1.67 10.29
CA CYS A 111 -0.53 -0.37 9.77
C CYS A 111 -1.75 -0.45 8.86
N VAL A 112 -1.95 -1.54 8.11
CA VAL A 112 -3.16 -1.68 7.28
C VAL A 112 -4.39 -1.90 8.14
N SER A 113 -4.31 -2.74 9.17
CA SER A 113 -5.41 -2.95 10.13
C SER A 113 -5.74 -1.65 10.89
N LEU A 114 -4.72 -0.90 11.30
CA LEU A 114 -4.89 0.43 11.90
C LEU A 114 -5.48 1.45 10.93
N SER A 115 -5.10 1.42 9.64
CA SER A 115 -5.68 2.28 8.61
C SER A 115 -7.15 1.92 8.34
N LYS A 116 -7.52 0.64 8.35
CA LYS A 116 -8.91 0.16 8.26
C LYS A 116 -9.71 0.63 9.47
N MET A 117 -9.16 0.55 10.68
CA MET A 117 -9.80 1.02 11.91
C MET A 117 -9.93 2.56 11.93
N ALA A 118 -8.90 3.29 11.52
CA ALA A 118 -8.94 4.74 11.35
C ALA A 118 -9.98 5.16 10.29
N ARG A 119 -10.13 4.36 9.23
CA ARG A 119 -11.13 4.56 8.18
C ARG A 119 -12.55 4.26 8.62
N HIS A 120 -12.80 3.16 9.32
CA HIS A 120 -14.13 2.88 9.90
C HIS A 120 -14.58 4.05 10.79
N ASN A 121 -13.64 4.62 11.54
CA ASN A 121 -13.86 5.82 12.33
C ASN A 121 -14.03 7.09 11.49
N TYR A 122 -13.34 7.23 10.35
CA TYR A 122 -13.48 8.37 9.44
C TYR A 122 -14.81 8.33 8.66
N GLU A 123 -15.19 7.20 8.05
CA GLU A 123 -16.46 7.04 7.36
C GLU A 123 -17.67 7.22 8.30
N LYS A 124 -17.56 6.76 9.55
CA LYS A 124 -18.55 7.06 10.59
C LYS A 124 -18.66 8.55 10.86
N ARG A 125 -17.55 9.31 10.90
CA ARG A 125 -17.57 10.77 11.10
C ARG A 125 -18.11 11.54 9.90
N VAL A 126 -17.76 11.14 8.68
CA VAL A 126 -18.26 11.78 7.45
C VAL A 126 -19.76 11.51 7.28
N ARG A 127 -20.24 10.27 7.49
CA ARG A 127 -21.69 9.97 7.49
C ARG A 127 -22.46 10.73 8.58
N LYS A 128 -21.87 10.92 9.76
CA LYS A 128 -22.49 11.75 10.83
C LYS A 128 -22.62 13.22 10.42
N LYS A 129 -21.68 13.78 9.65
CA LYS A 129 -21.76 15.17 9.16
C LYS A 129 -22.82 15.37 8.07
N VAL A 130 -23.10 14.36 7.26
CA VAL A 130 -24.12 14.42 6.19
C VAL A 130 -25.55 14.29 6.76
N MET A 131 -25.72 13.69 7.94
CA MET A 131 -27.02 13.52 8.62
C MET A 131 -27.46 14.71 9.49
N ILE A 132 -26.69 15.80 9.53
CA ILE A 132 -26.98 17.02 10.34
C ILE A 132 -27.46 18.19 9.43
N PHE A 133 -27.80 17.91 8.17
CA PHE A 133 -28.46 18.86 7.27
C PHE A 133 -29.85 18.36 6.88
#